data_AF-A0A5C9D8A1-F1
#
_entry.id   AF-A0A5C9D8A1-F1
#
_cell.length_a   1.000
_cell.length_b   1.000
_cell.length_c   1.000
_cell.angle_alpha   90.00
_cell.angle_beta   90.00
_cell.angle_gamma   90.00
#
_symmetry.space_group_name_H-M   'P 1'
#
loop_
_entity.id
_entity.type
_entity.pdbx_description
1 polymer ?
#
loop_
_entity_poly.entity_id
_entity_poly.type
_entity_poly.pdbx_seq_one_letter_code
_entity_poly.pdbx_strand_id
1 'polypeptide(L)'
;MSTEAVYLIQISKEMVEVFSQSMTGVLNFAGVSSATDPFPGAKEIASSLLGTPEPMEEVELMLQDSFGVPPLYEASQSRTRIWRYGKPGPIPKETMGFLFRYPAWRQACRQGDFIAAGTAIQRSKKLKAFRPLLRYLAGEDAFLIFAVYWLSAFDADKLGYLAQLFSGNVTLLKDNPYEELFDFARLCIQAMDLSEFRKEVLQKLEAYLCEKQGRLILPLVGENFGRASSELRARSSEALAEGRRRALVEGITGFEDRVRQWLEGVSFAVLPDPCNKADANAISVLARFPEDGRTYLAGYLRADVSALLAPLLRKGLTFKAILHWLDGKELQIALMRTESTRRQG
;
A
#
# COMPACT_ATOMS: atom_id res chain seq x y z
N MET A 1 8.66 1.29 32.99
CA MET A 1 7.88 2.55 32.81
C MET A 1 6.42 2.19 33.04
N SER A 2 5.65 3.01 33.75
CA SER A 2 4.21 2.76 33.94
C SER A 2 3.43 3.12 32.67
N THR A 3 2.59 2.19 32.22
CA THR A 3 1.66 2.38 31.09
C THR A 3 0.49 3.25 31.54
N GLU A 4 0.18 4.29 30.78
CA GLU A 4 -0.97 5.17 31.00
C GLU A 4 -2.20 4.67 30.22
N ALA A 5 -1.98 4.33 28.95
CA ALA A 5 -3.03 3.87 28.05
C ALA A 5 -2.48 2.82 27.08
N VAL A 6 -3.39 1.98 26.57
CA VAL A 6 -3.13 0.99 25.52
C VAL A 6 -4.10 1.25 24.37
N TYR A 7 -3.61 1.14 23.14
CA TYR A 7 -4.40 1.28 21.92
C TYR A 7 -4.39 -0.04 21.16
N LEU A 8 -5.56 -0.55 20.83
CA LEU A 8 -5.76 -1.68 19.92
C LEU A 8 -6.14 -1.14 18.56
N ILE A 9 -5.38 -1.47 17.52
CA ILE A 9 -5.62 -1.03 16.15
C ILE A 9 -5.95 -2.25 15.30
N GLN A 10 -7.22 -2.42 14.90
CA GLN A 10 -7.62 -3.47 13.99
C GLN A 10 -7.41 -3.01 12.55
N ILE A 11 -6.43 -3.63 11.89
CA ILE A 11 -6.00 -3.29 10.52
C ILE A 11 -6.63 -4.27 9.52
N SER A 12 -6.89 -5.50 9.95
CA SER A 12 -7.62 -6.51 9.21
C SER A 12 -8.51 -7.32 10.15
N LYS A 13 -9.49 -8.05 9.62
CA LYS A 13 -10.38 -8.90 10.43
C LYS A 13 -9.61 -9.82 11.39
N GLU A 14 -8.49 -10.36 10.93
CA GLU A 14 -7.72 -11.38 11.64
C GLU A 14 -6.51 -10.82 12.42
N MET A 15 -6.33 -9.50 12.50
CA MET A 15 -5.14 -8.90 13.13
C MET A 15 -5.44 -7.61 13.87
N VAL A 16 -4.99 -7.54 15.12
CA VAL A 16 -4.98 -6.36 15.97
C VAL A 16 -3.57 -6.09 16.45
N GLU A 17 -3.11 -4.85 16.24
CA GLU A 17 -1.82 -4.39 16.74
C GLU A 17 -2.00 -3.59 18.02
N VAL A 18 -1.13 -3.82 19.00
CA VAL A 18 -1.21 -3.25 20.34
C VAL A 18 -0.11 -2.23 20.54
N PHE A 19 -0.49 -1.02 20.95
CA PHE A 19 0.42 0.07 21.28
C PHE A 19 0.26 0.47 22.73
N SER A 20 1.35 0.72 23.44
CA SER A 20 1.33 1.26 24.80
C SER A 20 1.81 2.70 24.81
N GLN A 21 1.13 3.54 25.59
CA GLN A 21 1.55 4.91 25.88
C GLN A 21 2.04 4.98 27.33
N SER A 22 3.24 5.50 27.54
CA SER A 22 3.76 5.80 28.88
C SER A 22 3.12 7.06 29.46
N MET A 23 3.25 7.28 30.78
CA MET A 23 2.81 8.53 31.42
C MET A 23 3.54 9.79 30.92
N THR A 24 4.68 9.63 30.24
CA THR A 24 5.42 10.71 29.58
C THR A 24 4.96 10.96 28.14
N GLY A 25 3.92 10.26 27.67
CA GLY A 25 3.37 10.38 26.32
C GLY A 25 4.14 9.61 25.24
N VAL A 26 5.09 8.75 25.61
CA VAL A 26 5.85 7.95 24.64
C VAL A 26 4.98 6.78 24.17
N LEU A 27 4.75 6.71 22.85
CA LEU A 27 4.01 5.62 22.22
C LEU A 27 4.98 4.53 21.74
N ASN A 28 4.75 3.28 22.15
CA ASN A 28 5.54 2.12 21.78
C ASN A 28 4.65 1.03 21.17
N PHE A 29 5.24 0.23 20.27
CA PHE A 29 4.60 -1.02 19.83
C PHE A 29 4.79 -2.07 20.92
N ALA A 30 3.71 -2.73 21.31
CA ALA A 30 3.70 -3.69 22.40
C ALA A 30 3.45 -5.14 21.95
N GLY A 31 2.86 -5.33 20.77
CA GLY A 31 2.68 -6.65 20.19
C GLY A 31 1.59 -6.72 19.14
N VAL A 32 1.35 -7.93 18.65
CA VAL A 32 0.30 -8.24 17.67
C VAL A 32 -0.48 -9.46 18.14
N SER A 33 -1.80 -9.43 17.98
CA SER A 33 -2.65 -10.61 18.06
C SER A 33 -3.16 -10.95 16.66
N SER A 34 -2.97 -12.21 16.26
CA SER A 34 -3.34 -12.72 14.94
C SER A 34 -4.10 -14.03 15.10
N ALA A 35 -5.40 -14.02 14.80
CA ALA A 35 -6.29 -15.17 14.90
C ALA A 35 -7.59 -14.89 14.12
N THR A 36 -8.45 -15.90 13.95
CA THR A 36 -9.81 -15.71 13.37
C THR A 36 -10.59 -14.66 14.16
N ASP A 37 -10.44 -14.65 15.48
CA ASP A 37 -10.82 -13.55 16.36
C ASP A 37 -9.58 -13.06 17.14
N PRO A 38 -8.98 -11.92 16.75
CA PRO A 38 -7.76 -11.40 17.36
C PRO A 38 -8.01 -10.62 18.67
N PHE A 39 -9.26 -10.35 19.06
CA PHE A 39 -9.53 -9.50 20.23
C PHE A 39 -9.14 -10.13 21.58
N PRO A 40 -9.38 -11.42 21.84
CA PRO A 40 -9.01 -12.03 23.11
C PRO A 40 -7.51 -11.88 23.41
N GLY A 41 -6.65 -12.26 22.46
CA GLY A 41 -5.20 -12.13 22.62
C GLY A 41 -4.73 -10.68 22.70
N ALA A 42 -5.36 -9.77 21.96
CA ALA A 42 -5.05 -8.34 22.07
C ALA A 42 -5.43 -7.75 23.43
N LYS A 43 -6.57 -8.17 24.00
CA LYS A 43 -7.02 -7.80 25.35
C LYS A 43 -6.09 -8.36 26.43
N GLU A 44 -5.59 -9.59 26.28
CA GLU A 44 -4.59 -10.17 27.20
C GLU A 44 -3.30 -9.34 27.24
N ILE A 45 -2.77 -8.94 26.07
CA ILE A 45 -1.60 -8.05 26.00
C ILE A 45 -1.91 -6.72 26.70
N ALA A 46 -3.09 -6.13 26.46
CA ALA A 46 -3.49 -4.87 27.07
C ALA A 46 -3.60 -4.97 28.61
N SER A 47 -4.29 -5.99 29.13
CA SER A 47 -4.43 -6.24 30.58
C SER A 47 -3.08 -6.44 31.25
N SER A 48 -2.17 -7.19 30.63
CA SER A 48 -0.80 -7.39 31.12
C SER A 48 -0.03 -6.07 31.24
N LEU A 49 -0.16 -5.17 30.25
CA LEU A 49 0.52 -3.88 30.24
C LEU A 49 -0.06 -2.86 31.22
N LEU A 50 -1.37 -2.93 31.48
CA LEU A 50 -2.08 -2.05 32.42
C LEU A 50 -1.98 -2.54 33.88
N GLY A 51 -1.62 -3.81 34.08
CA GLY A 51 -1.56 -4.42 35.42
C GLY A 51 -2.94 -4.62 36.05
N THR A 52 -4.00 -4.59 35.26
CA THR A 52 -5.38 -4.85 35.69
C THR A 52 -5.97 -5.99 34.87
N PRO A 53 -6.65 -6.96 35.51
CA PRO A 53 -7.22 -8.11 34.78
C PRO A 53 -8.29 -7.69 33.78
N GLU A 54 -9.03 -6.61 34.08
CA GLU A 54 -9.98 -6.01 33.14
C GLU A 54 -9.48 -4.63 32.68
N PRO A 55 -9.59 -4.32 31.37
CA PRO A 55 -9.33 -2.99 30.90
C PRO A 55 -10.33 -1.99 31.50
N MET A 56 -9.82 -0.98 32.21
CA MET A 56 -10.64 0.15 32.64
C MET A 56 -11.03 0.98 31.40
N GLU A 57 -12.33 0.97 31.10
CA GLU A 57 -13.03 1.68 30.01
C GLU A 57 -12.53 1.40 28.58
N GLU A 58 -13.41 0.81 27.76
CA GLU A 58 -13.22 0.62 26.32
C GLU A 58 -13.86 1.80 25.56
N VAL A 59 -13.05 2.58 24.86
CA VAL A 59 -13.56 3.66 23.98
C VAL A 59 -13.13 3.38 22.54
N GLU A 60 -14.09 3.13 21.66
CA GLU A 60 -13.86 3.09 20.22
C GLU A 60 -13.64 4.53 19.72
N LEU A 61 -12.48 4.78 19.14
CA LEU A 61 -12.13 6.07 18.55
C LEU A 61 -12.72 6.16 17.15
N MET A 62 -13.79 6.94 17.02
CA MET A 62 -14.39 7.26 15.72
C MET A 62 -13.54 8.31 15.02
N LEU A 63 -12.64 7.84 14.16
CA LEU A 63 -11.87 8.70 13.28
C LEU A 63 -12.70 9.00 12.03
N GLN A 64 -13.13 10.24 11.86
CA GLN A 64 -13.76 10.65 10.60
C GLN A 64 -12.73 10.54 9.47
N ASP A 65 -12.93 9.60 8.56
CA ASP A 65 -12.23 9.53 7.29
C ASP A 65 -12.66 10.72 6.43
N SER A 66 -12.02 11.87 6.66
CA SER A 66 -12.26 13.09 5.90
C SER A 66 -11.14 13.24 4.86
N PHE A 67 -11.10 12.36 3.86
CA PHE A 67 -10.25 12.57 2.68
C PHE A 67 -11.01 12.30 1.38
N GLY A 68 -11.33 13.41 0.71
CA GLY A 68 -11.62 13.43 -0.73
C GLY A 68 -12.91 12.76 -1.17
N VAL A 69 -13.09 12.74 -2.49
CA VAL A 69 -14.11 11.94 -3.15
C VAL A 69 -13.65 10.48 -3.04
N PRO A 70 -14.48 9.56 -2.53
CA PRO A 70 -14.12 8.14 -2.47
C PRO A 70 -13.80 7.62 -3.88
N PRO A 71 -12.89 6.65 -4.02
CA PRO A 71 -12.60 6.04 -5.30
C PRO A 71 -13.85 5.40 -5.90
N LEU A 72 -13.82 5.18 -7.22
CA LEU A 72 -14.82 4.34 -7.88
C LEU A 72 -14.69 2.88 -7.42
N TYR A 73 -13.48 2.45 -7.09
CA TYR A 73 -13.20 1.12 -6.56
C TYR A 73 -11.91 1.06 -5.75
N GLU A 74 -11.93 0.26 -4.69
CA GLU A 74 -10.79 -0.14 -3.87
C GLU A 74 -10.99 -1.61 -3.47
N ALA A 75 -10.01 -2.48 -3.77
CA ALA A 75 -10.10 -3.93 -3.55
C ALA A 75 -10.26 -4.33 -2.07
N SER A 76 -9.94 -3.45 -1.14
CA SER A 76 -9.99 -3.72 0.30
C SER A 76 -10.43 -2.50 1.08
N GLN A 77 -11.73 -2.42 1.36
CA GLN A 77 -12.26 -1.47 2.33
C GLN A 77 -12.06 -2.03 3.74
N SER A 78 -10.84 -2.02 4.28
CA SER A 78 -10.67 -2.26 5.71
C SER A 78 -11.13 -1.03 6.47
N ARG A 79 -12.29 -1.15 7.13
CA ARG A 79 -12.69 -0.20 8.17
C ARG A 79 -11.76 -0.42 9.36
N THR A 80 -10.72 0.38 9.45
CA THR A 80 -9.83 0.36 10.61
C THR A 80 -10.62 0.83 11.81
N ARG A 81 -10.52 0.09 12.91
CA ARG A 81 -11.09 0.47 14.20
C ARG A 81 -9.97 0.57 15.22
N ILE A 82 -10.11 1.54 16.12
CA ILE A 82 -9.13 1.78 17.18
C ILE A 82 -9.86 1.82 18.51
N TRP A 83 -9.41 1.01 19.46
CA TRP A 83 -9.89 1.04 20.84
C TRP A 83 -8.81 1.59 21.74
N ARG A 84 -9.20 2.41 22.71
CA ARG A 84 -8.34 2.87 23.79
C ARG A 84 -8.76 2.21 25.10
N TYR A 85 -7.76 1.83 25.87
CA TYR A 85 -7.87 1.29 27.23
C TYR A 85 -6.97 2.08 28.18
N GLY A 86 -7.38 2.22 29.44
CA GLY A 86 -6.59 2.89 30.48
C GLY A 86 -7.32 4.08 31.08
N LYS A 87 -6.61 4.90 31.86
CA LYS A 87 -7.25 5.96 32.65
C LYS A 87 -8.04 6.94 31.78
N PRO A 88 -9.21 7.43 32.22
CA PRO A 88 -9.93 8.48 31.52
C PRO A 88 -9.04 9.73 31.39
N GLY A 89 -9.02 10.34 30.20
CA GLY A 89 -8.20 11.53 29.97
C GLY A 89 -8.03 11.87 28.49
N PRO A 90 -7.54 13.09 28.19
CA PRO A 90 -7.29 13.52 26.83
C PRO A 90 -6.15 12.71 26.20
N ILE A 91 -6.30 12.35 24.92
CA ILE A 91 -5.23 11.74 24.12
C ILE A 91 -4.25 12.85 23.69
N PRO A 92 -2.93 12.69 23.88
CA PRO A 92 -1.94 13.64 23.39
C PRO A 92 -2.09 13.90 21.88
N LYS A 93 -1.89 15.15 21.44
CA LYS A 93 -2.11 15.56 20.03
C LYS A 93 -1.23 14.79 19.04
N GLU A 94 -0.02 14.44 19.46
CA GLU A 94 0.95 13.66 18.69
C GLU A 94 0.46 12.22 18.53
N THR A 95 0.05 11.57 19.62
CA THR A 95 -0.54 10.22 19.62
C THR A 95 -1.79 10.17 18.76
N MET A 96 -2.71 11.13 18.94
CA MET A 96 -3.93 11.21 18.13
C MET A 96 -3.62 11.36 16.64
N GLY A 97 -2.64 12.22 16.30
CA GLY A 97 -2.20 12.40 14.92
C GLY A 97 -1.55 11.14 14.32
N PHE A 98 -0.82 10.38 15.13
CA PHE A 98 -0.27 9.08 14.72
C PHE A 98 -1.40 8.06 14.49
N LEU A 99 -2.27 7.85 15.47
CA LEU A 99 -3.39 6.90 15.39
C LEU A 99 -4.30 7.17 14.18
N PHE A 100 -4.45 8.43 13.79
CA PHE A 100 -5.23 8.82 12.62
C PHE A 100 -4.56 8.48 11.27
N ARG A 101 -3.24 8.40 11.21
CA ARG A 101 -2.49 8.22 9.95
C ARG A 101 -1.86 6.84 9.82
N TYR A 102 -1.58 6.21 10.96
CA TYR A 102 -0.92 4.93 11.05
C TYR A 102 -1.67 3.81 10.32
N PRO A 103 -3.01 3.67 10.44
CA PRO A 103 -3.74 2.62 9.75
C PRO A 103 -3.54 2.60 8.24
N ALA A 104 -3.67 3.75 7.58
CA ALA A 104 -3.49 3.84 6.13
C ALA A 104 -2.06 3.46 5.70
N TRP A 105 -1.05 3.94 6.44
CA TRP A 105 0.34 3.55 6.18
C TRP A 105 0.57 2.05 6.38
N ARG A 106 0.07 1.48 7.47
CA ARG A 106 0.27 0.07 7.81
C ARG A 106 -0.49 -0.85 6.88
N GLN A 107 -1.70 -0.46 6.47
CA GLN A 107 -2.45 -1.11 5.41
C GLN A 107 -1.59 -1.13 4.14
N ALA A 108 -1.16 0.03 3.63
CA ALA A 108 -0.32 0.11 2.43
C ALA A 108 0.88 -0.85 2.47
N CYS A 109 1.64 -0.88 3.58
CA CYS A 109 2.74 -1.84 3.77
C CYS A 109 2.29 -3.31 3.64
N ARG A 110 1.22 -3.70 4.36
CA ARG A 110 0.68 -5.08 4.30
C ARG A 110 0.09 -5.43 2.93
N GLN A 111 -0.30 -4.42 2.16
CA GLN A 111 -0.82 -4.61 0.82
C GLN A 111 0.25 -4.60 -0.27
N GLY A 112 1.51 -4.32 0.10
CA GLY A 112 2.58 -4.11 -0.86
C GLY A 112 2.35 -2.88 -1.74
N ASP A 113 1.55 -1.92 -1.26
CA ASP A 113 1.50 -0.56 -1.79
C ASP A 113 2.62 0.28 -1.17
N PHE A 114 3.83 -0.05 -1.60
CA PHE A 114 5.03 0.62 -1.14
C PHE A 114 5.08 2.09 -1.57
N ILE A 115 4.35 2.47 -2.64
CA ILE A 115 4.25 3.84 -3.12
C ILE A 115 3.38 4.67 -2.18
N ALA A 116 2.20 4.17 -1.80
CA ALA A 116 1.34 4.84 -0.82
C ALA A 116 1.99 4.88 0.56
N ALA A 117 2.68 3.81 0.98
CA ALA A 117 3.44 3.80 2.23
C ALA A 117 4.54 4.87 2.24
N GLY A 118 5.32 4.99 1.17
CA GLY A 118 6.34 6.03 1.02
C GLY A 118 5.73 7.43 1.00
N THR A 119 4.63 7.61 0.29
CA THR A 119 3.87 8.88 0.23
C THR A 119 3.35 9.29 1.61
N ALA A 120 2.84 8.34 2.40
CA ALA A 120 2.32 8.60 3.73
C ALA A 120 3.44 9.09 4.67
N ILE A 121 4.63 8.46 4.65
CA ILE A 121 5.79 8.93 5.40
C ILE A 121 6.17 10.33 4.95
N GLN A 122 6.32 10.55 3.64
CA GLN A 122 6.79 11.80 3.05
C GLN A 122 5.85 12.99 3.32
N ARG A 123 4.52 12.79 3.30
CA ARG A 123 3.54 13.88 3.44
C ARG A 123 3.06 14.11 4.87
N SER A 124 3.15 13.12 5.75
CA SER A 124 2.54 13.20 7.08
C SER A 124 3.54 13.62 8.15
N LYS A 125 3.54 14.90 8.52
CA LYS A 125 4.29 15.40 9.70
C LYS A 125 3.96 14.61 10.98
N LYS A 126 2.74 14.09 11.08
CA LYS A 126 2.29 13.27 12.22
C LYS A 126 2.96 11.91 12.27
N LEU A 127 3.16 11.25 11.12
CA LEU A 127 3.90 9.99 11.05
C LEU A 127 5.41 10.21 11.24
N LYS A 128 5.96 11.29 10.69
CA LYS A 128 7.38 11.63 10.82
C LYS A 128 7.85 11.76 12.27
N ALA A 129 7.00 12.24 13.17
CA ALA A 129 7.30 12.32 14.60
C ALA A 129 7.59 10.94 15.24
N PHE A 130 7.14 9.84 14.61
CA PHE A 130 7.31 8.46 15.07
C PHE A 130 8.18 7.62 14.12
N ARG A 131 9.09 8.27 13.37
CA ARG A 131 9.91 7.61 12.34
C ARG A 131 10.67 6.36 12.81
N PRO A 132 11.31 6.33 14.00
CA PRO A 132 11.98 5.12 14.49
C PRO A 132 11.00 3.94 14.68
N LEU A 133 9.82 4.22 15.22
CA LEU A 133 8.75 3.24 15.41
C LEU A 133 8.23 2.71 14.07
N LEU A 134 7.99 3.59 13.09
CA LEU A 134 7.58 3.19 11.74
C LEU A 134 8.65 2.34 11.05
N ARG A 135 9.94 2.67 11.21
CA ARG A 135 11.04 1.88 10.67
C ARG A 135 11.07 0.48 11.29
N TYR A 136 10.93 0.40 12.62
CA TYR A 136 10.83 -0.88 13.32
C TYR A 136 9.66 -1.73 12.79
N LEU A 137 8.49 -1.12 12.62
CA LEU A 137 7.28 -1.82 12.15
C LEU A 137 7.36 -2.22 10.67
N ALA A 138 8.04 -1.45 9.84
CA ALA A 138 8.30 -1.79 8.45
C ALA A 138 9.29 -2.95 8.32
N GLY A 139 10.25 -3.07 9.25
CA GLY A 139 11.27 -4.11 9.19
C GLY A 139 12.02 -4.08 7.85
N GLU A 140 12.13 -5.24 7.21
CA GLU A 140 12.79 -5.37 5.90
C GLU A 140 12.04 -4.64 4.77
N ASP A 141 10.73 -4.46 4.89
CA ASP A 141 9.92 -3.80 3.87
C ASP A 141 10.26 -2.31 3.73
N ALA A 142 10.96 -1.71 4.71
CA ALA A 142 11.47 -0.35 4.60
C ALA A 142 12.31 -0.14 3.33
N PHE A 143 13.06 -1.16 2.91
CA PHE A 143 13.79 -1.14 1.64
C PHE A 143 12.84 -1.01 0.44
N LEU A 144 11.78 -1.81 0.39
CA LEU A 144 10.82 -1.82 -0.72
C LEU A 144 9.98 -0.54 -0.76
N ILE A 145 9.63 0.02 0.40
CA ILE A 145 8.99 1.34 0.52
C ILE A 145 9.80 2.39 -0.24
N PHE A 146 11.12 2.47 0.01
CA PHE A 146 11.98 3.41 -0.69
C PHE A 146 12.16 3.05 -2.17
N ALA A 147 12.55 1.81 -2.46
CA ALA A 147 12.91 1.37 -3.81
C ALA A 147 11.75 1.54 -4.80
N VAL A 148 10.56 1.06 -4.46
CA VAL A 148 9.39 1.11 -5.34
C VAL A 148 8.87 2.54 -5.49
N TYR A 149 8.89 3.34 -4.43
CA TYR A 149 8.56 4.77 -4.50
C TYR A 149 9.48 5.51 -5.48
N TRP A 150 10.79 5.31 -5.36
CA TRP A 150 11.79 5.92 -6.25
C TRP A 150 11.63 5.44 -7.70
N LEU A 151 11.40 4.15 -7.92
CA LEU A 151 11.10 3.60 -9.25
C LEU A 151 9.83 4.22 -9.86
N SER A 152 8.88 4.67 -9.03
CA SER A 152 7.57 5.19 -9.46
C SER A 152 7.52 6.71 -9.68
N ALA A 153 8.56 7.47 -9.33
CA ALA A 153 8.56 8.93 -9.42
C ALA A 153 8.92 9.53 -10.80
N PHE A 154 8.12 10.48 -11.32
CA PHE A 154 8.27 11.19 -12.63
C PHE A 154 9.29 12.32 -12.57
N ASP A 155 10.49 11.98 -12.12
CA ASP A 155 11.58 12.92 -11.95
C ASP A 155 12.77 12.50 -12.82
N ALA A 156 13.14 13.36 -13.77
CA ALA A 156 14.23 13.12 -14.71
C ALA A 156 15.59 13.05 -13.99
N ASP A 157 15.74 13.73 -12.85
CA ASP A 157 16.99 13.86 -12.12
C ASP A 157 17.12 12.85 -10.97
N LYS A 158 16.14 11.95 -10.78
CA LYS A 158 16.12 10.97 -9.68
C LYS A 158 17.35 10.05 -9.62
N LEU A 159 18.01 9.81 -10.76
CA LEU A 159 19.26 9.04 -10.81
C LEU A 159 20.42 9.86 -10.24
N GLY A 160 20.50 11.15 -10.57
CA GLY A 160 21.48 12.07 -10.02
C GLY A 160 21.30 12.25 -8.52
N TYR A 161 20.05 12.42 -8.06
CA TYR A 161 19.74 12.50 -6.63
C TYR A 161 20.16 11.23 -5.87
N LEU A 162 19.85 10.05 -6.42
CA LEU A 162 20.25 8.79 -5.78
C LEU A 162 21.78 8.62 -5.74
N ALA A 163 22.50 9.01 -6.79
CA ALA A 163 23.96 9.01 -6.79
C ALA A 163 24.54 9.96 -5.72
N GLN A 164 23.94 11.15 -5.54
CA GLN A 164 24.34 12.08 -4.49
C GLN A 164 24.12 11.52 -3.08
N LEU A 165 22.97 10.85 -2.86
CA LEU A 165 22.67 10.19 -1.58
C LEU A 165 23.72 9.13 -1.23
N PHE A 166 24.15 8.31 -2.20
CA PHE A 166 25.22 7.33 -2.00
C PHE A 166 26.60 7.98 -1.74
N SER A 167 26.88 9.11 -2.38
CA SER A 167 28.14 9.84 -2.18
C SER A 167 28.24 10.56 -0.82
N GLY A 168 27.16 10.62 -0.04
CA GLY A 168 27.09 11.35 1.22
C GLY A 168 27.11 12.87 1.06
N ASN A 169 27.02 13.40 -0.16
CA ASN A 169 27.05 14.82 -0.45
C ASN A 169 25.64 15.43 -0.40
N VAL A 170 25.10 15.56 0.81
CA VAL A 170 23.68 15.93 1.08
C VAL A 170 23.40 17.43 0.97
N THR A 171 24.42 18.24 0.66
CA THR A 171 24.33 19.71 0.67
C THR A 171 23.33 20.31 -0.34
N LEU A 172 22.88 19.53 -1.33
CA LEU A 172 21.94 19.93 -2.38
C LEU A 172 20.53 19.31 -2.26
N LEU A 173 20.26 18.52 -1.22
CA LEU A 173 19.05 17.67 -1.15
C LEU A 173 17.97 18.14 -0.18
N LYS A 174 18.18 19.26 0.54
CA LYS A 174 17.20 19.77 1.52
C LYS A 174 15.79 19.82 0.92
N ASP A 175 14.87 19.18 1.64
CA ASP A 175 13.44 19.03 1.29
C ASP A 175 13.13 18.09 0.10
N ASN A 176 14.09 17.29 -0.36
CA ASN A 176 13.85 16.26 -1.37
C ASN A 176 13.15 15.03 -0.76
N PRO A 177 12.03 14.54 -1.34
CA PRO A 177 11.32 13.37 -0.83
C PRO A 177 12.16 12.08 -0.81
N TYR A 178 13.17 11.94 -1.68
CA TYR A 178 14.03 10.77 -1.73
C TYR A 178 15.04 10.72 -0.59
N GLU A 179 15.57 11.86 -0.13
CA GLU A 179 16.50 11.90 1.00
C GLU A 179 15.83 11.34 2.25
N GLU A 180 14.62 11.80 2.53
CA GLU A 180 13.89 11.37 3.71
C GLU A 180 13.52 9.87 3.66
N LEU A 181 13.12 9.36 2.50
CA LEU A 181 12.81 7.93 2.37
C LEU A 181 14.07 7.06 2.32
N PHE A 182 15.16 7.56 1.74
CA PHE A 182 16.46 6.88 1.74
C PHE A 182 16.98 6.73 3.17
N ASP A 183 17.00 7.81 3.94
CA ASP A 183 17.38 7.78 5.36
C ASP A 183 16.44 6.87 6.17
N PHE A 184 15.16 6.80 5.80
CA PHE A 184 14.20 5.91 6.47
C PHE A 184 14.58 4.45 6.23
N ALA A 185 14.96 4.11 5.00
CA ALA A 185 15.34 2.77 4.58
C ALA A 185 16.83 2.43 4.77
N ARG A 186 17.68 3.39 5.17
CA ARG A 186 19.15 3.29 5.09
C ARG A 186 19.73 2.03 5.71
N LEU A 187 19.23 1.64 6.89
CA LEU A 187 19.67 0.43 7.61
C LEU A 187 19.38 -0.87 6.85
N CYS A 188 18.45 -0.82 5.89
CA CYS A 188 18.06 -1.94 5.04
C CYS A 188 18.68 -1.86 3.64
N ILE A 189 19.47 -0.82 3.32
CA ILE A 189 20.16 -0.66 2.03
C ILE A 189 21.61 -1.09 2.20
N GLN A 190 22.01 -2.15 1.50
CA GLN A 190 23.38 -2.68 1.53
C GLN A 190 24.27 -2.04 0.46
N ALA A 191 23.67 -1.64 -0.66
CA ALA A 191 24.38 -1.00 -1.76
C ALA A 191 25.14 0.26 -1.33
N MET A 192 26.31 0.45 -1.93
CA MET A 192 27.15 1.62 -1.76
C MET A 192 27.09 2.58 -2.95
N ASP A 193 26.55 2.12 -4.08
CA ASP A 193 26.36 2.93 -5.28
C ASP A 193 25.07 2.57 -6.04
N LEU A 194 24.80 3.30 -7.12
CA LEU A 194 23.62 3.11 -7.96
C LEU A 194 23.57 1.75 -8.68
N SER A 195 24.73 1.20 -9.07
CA SER A 195 24.81 -0.08 -9.79
C SER A 195 24.50 -1.24 -8.86
N GLU A 196 25.11 -1.22 -7.67
CA GLU A 196 24.82 -2.16 -6.59
C GLU A 196 23.36 -2.05 -6.14
N PHE A 197 22.83 -0.83 -6.02
CA PHE A 197 21.44 -0.64 -5.61
C PHE A 197 20.46 -1.27 -6.59
N ARG A 198 20.67 -1.13 -7.90
CA ARG A 198 19.81 -1.78 -8.91
C ARG A 198 19.83 -3.31 -8.79
N LYS A 199 20.99 -3.91 -8.47
CA LYS A 199 21.11 -5.35 -8.23
C LYS A 199 20.39 -5.76 -6.96
N GLU A 200 20.56 -5.00 -5.88
CA GLU A 200 19.89 -5.23 -4.60
C GLU A 200 18.37 -5.13 -4.74
N VAL A 201 17.88 -4.15 -5.49
CA VAL A 201 16.45 -4.00 -5.79
C VAL A 201 15.91 -5.22 -6.53
N LEU A 202 16.60 -5.65 -7.59
CA LEU A 202 16.18 -6.85 -8.34
C LEU A 202 16.12 -8.08 -7.44
N GLN A 203 17.16 -8.31 -6.63
CA GLN A 203 17.25 -9.45 -5.72
C GLN A 203 16.12 -9.43 -4.68
N LYS A 204 15.92 -8.30 -3.99
CA LYS A 204 14.89 -8.19 -2.95
C LYS A 204 13.48 -8.20 -3.50
N LEU A 205 13.27 -7.65 -4.70
CA LEU A 205 11.98 -7.72 -5.38
C LEU A 205 11.67 -9.15 -5.84
N GLU A 206 12.66 -9.86 -6.37
CA GLU A 206 12.53 -11.29 -6.72
C GLU A 206 12.19 -12.12 -5.48
N ALA A 207 12.92 -11.95 -4.36
CA ALA A 207 12.62 -12.63 -3.11
C ALA A 207 11.22 -12.28 -2.56
N TYR A 208 10.83 -11.00 -2.59
CA TYR A 208 9.51 -10.58 -2.14
C TYR A 208 8.38 -11.22 -2.97
N LEU A 209 8.48 -11.17 -4.30
CA LEU A 209 7.44 -11.72 -5.18
C LEU A 209 7.44 -13.25 -5.23
N CYS A 210 8.60 -13.89 -5.08
CA CYS A 210 8.75 -15.33 -5.31
C CYS A 210 8.76 -16.16 -4.03
N GLU A 211 9.45 -15.71 -2.99
CA GLU A 211 9.62 -16.45 -1.74
C GLU A 211 8.55 -16.05 -0.72
N LYS A 212 8.30 -14.74 -0.57
CA LYS A 212 7.25 -14.23 0.33
C LYS A 212 5.86 -14.24 -0.29
N GLN A 213 5.74 -14.60 -1.57
CA GLN A 213 4.50 -14.52 -2.36
C GLN A 213 3.81 -13.16 -2.24
N GLY A 214 4.63 -12.10 -2.16
CA GLY A 214 4.17 -10.73 -2.00
C GLY A 214 3.39 -10.25 -3.21
N ARG A 215 2.63 -9.17 -2.98
CA ARG A 215 1.90 -8.45 -4.02
C ARG A 215 2.51 -7.06 -4.17
N LEU A 216 2.60 -6.55 -5.38
CA LEU A 216 3.13 -5.23 -5.66
C LEU A 216 2.05 -4.38 -6.30
N ILE A 217 1.62 -3.33 -5.60
CA ILE A 217 0.62 -2.40 -6.14
C ILE A 217 1.35 -1.34 -6.97
N LEU A 218 0.94 -1.22 -8.23
CA LEU A 218 1.57 -0.34 -9.21
C LEU A 218 0.52 0.48 -9.97
N PRO A 219 0.74 1.79 -10.14
CA PRO A 219 -0.02 2.59 -11.08
C PRO A 219 0.31 2.21 -12.51
N LEU A 220 -0.69 2.26 -13.39
CA LEU A 220 -0.46 2.20 -14.82
C LEU A 220 -0.11 3.58 -15.37
N VAL A 221 0.77 3.61 -16.36
CA VAL A 221 1.10 4.83 -17.11
C VAL A 221 0.61 4.71 -18.54
N GLY A 222 0.37 5.85 -19.18
CA GLY A 222 -0.14 5.86 -20.55
C GLY A 222 -1.58 5.36 -20.68
N GLU A 223 -2.37 5.42 -19.61
CA GLU A 223 -3.78 5.01 -19.62
C GLU A 223 -4.62 5.74 -20.67
N ASN A 224 -4.25 6.99 -20.98
CA ASN A 224 -4.91 7.81 -22.01
C ASN A 224 -4.72 7.27 -23.44
N PHE A 225 -3.70 6.42 -23.66
CA PHE A 225 -3.51 5.72 -24.93
C PHE A 225 -4.36 4.43 -25.00
N GLY A 226 -4.90 3.98 -23.87
CA GLY A 226 -5.75 2.81 -23.75
C GLY A 226 -7.24 3.14 -23.82
N ARG A 227 -8.05 2.14 -24.18
CA ARG A 227 -9.52 2.21 -24.08
C ARG A 227 -10.04 1.70 -22.74
N ALA A 228 -9.31 0.80 -22.08
CA ALA A 228 -9.83 0.08 -20.93
C ALA A 228 -10.11 1.01 -19.74
N SER A 229 -9.14 1.81 -19.30
CA SER A 229 -9.33 2.67 -18.12
C SER A 229 -10.46 3.68 -18.31
N SER A 230 -10.58 4.25 -19.51
CA SER A 230 -11.68 5.16 -19.87
C SER A 230 -13.04 4.46 -19.82
N GLU A 231 -13.14 3.23 -20.33
CA GLU A 231 -14.36 2.42 -20.30
C GLU A 231 -14.74 2.01 -18.87
N LEU A 232 -13.77 1.57 -18.07
CA LEU A 232 -13.96 1.24 -16.64
C LEU A 232 -14.50 2.46 -15.87
N ARG A 233 -13.88 3.63 -16.05
CA ARG A 233 -14.31 4.89 -15.39
C ARG A 233 -15.70 5.31 -15.82
N ALA A 234 -15.95 5.37 -17.12
CA ALA A 234 -17.21 5.86 -17.67
C ALA A 234 -18.39 4.99 -17.21
N ARG A 235 -18.30 3.67 -17.39
CA ARG A 235 -19.36 2.73 -17.00
C ARG A 235 -19.60 2.73 -15.50
N SER A 236 -18.53 2.69 -14.69
CA SER A 236 -18.67 2.68 -13.22
C SER A 236 -19.30 3.98 -12.73
N SER A 237 -18.85 5.13 -13.24
CA SER A 237 -19.37 6.44 -12.83
C SER A 237 -20.84 6.60 -13.21
N GLU A 238 -21.21 6.20 -14.44
CA GLU A 238 -22.60 6.25 -14.92
C GLU A 238 -23.50 5.32 -14.11
N ALA A 239 -23.06 4.07 -13.87
CA ALA A 239 -23.81 3.10 -13.10
C ALA A 239 -23.99 3.52 -11.63
N LEU A 240 -22.97 4.12 -11.01
CA LEU A 240 -23.06 4.65 -9.65
C LEU A 240 -23.99 5.88 -9.58
N ALA A 241 -23.90 6.79 -10.56
CA ALA A 241 -24.77 7.96 -10.61
C ALA A 241 -26.24 7.58 -10.83
N GLU A 242 -26.51 6.65 -11.75
CA GLU A 242 -27.84 6.12 -11.99
C GLU A 242 -28.37 5.32 -10.80
N GLY A 243 -27.53 4.46 -10.21
CA GLY A 243 -27.87 3.70 -9.01
C GLY A 243 -28.28 4.60 -7.85
N ARG A 244 -27.55 5.71 -7.61
CA ARG A 244 -27.91 6.72 -6.61
C ARG A 244 -29.24 7.41 -6.92
N ARG A 245 -29.50 7.72 -8.20
CA ARG A 245 -30.78 8.33 -8.62
C ARG A 245 -31.95 7.39 -8.34
N ARG A 246 -31.84 6.12 -8.72
CA ARG A 246 -32.89 5.12 -8.50
C ARG A 246 -33.04 4.70 -7.04
N ALA A 247 -31.96 4.71 -6.26
CA ALA A 247 -32.06 4.51 -4.82
C ALA A 247 -32.94 5.57 -4.15
N LEU A 248 -32.83 6.83 -4.60
CA LEU A 248 -33.63 7.95 -4.09
C LEU A 248 -35.10 7.89 -4.53
N VAL A 249 -35.37 7.50 -5.78
CA VAL A 249 -36.73 7.53 -6.37
C VAL A 249 -37.49 6.23 -6.15
N GLU A 250 -36.81 5.09 -6.29
CA GLU A 250 -37.41 3.75 -6.38
C GLU A 250 -37.02 2.85 -5.19
N GLY A 251 -36.13 3.31 -4.29
CA GLY A 251 -35.65 2.52 -3.15
C GLY A 251 -34.73 1.34 -3.53
N ILE A 252 -34.18 1.32 -4.76
CA ILE A 252 -33.29 0.24 -5.22
C ILE A 252 -31.95 0.30 -4.48
N THR A 253 -31.54 -0.85 -3.90
CA THR A 253 -30.26 -1.01 -3.21
C THR A 253 -29.33 -1.99 -3.95
N GLY A 254 -28.09 -2.14 -3.47
CA GLY A 254 -27.12 -3.12 -3.98
C GLY A 254 -26.45 -2.78 -5.32
N PHE A 255 -26.61 -1.55 -5.83
CA PHE A 255 -25.97 -1.13 -7.09
C PHE A 255 -24.44 -0.99 -6.94
N GLU A 256 -23.95 -0.56 -5.78
CA GLU A 256 -22.50 -0.44 -5.51
C GLU A 256 -21.81 -1.81 -5.56
N ASP A 257 -22.43 -2.85 -4.98
CA ASP A 257 -21.91 -4.22 -5.02
C ASP A 257 -21.89 -4.80 -6.44
N ARG A 258 -22.90 -4.49 -7.27
CA ARG A 258 -22.90 -4.91 -8.68
C ARG A 258 -21.77 -4.25 -9.49
N VAL A 259 -21.53 -2.95 -9.29
CA VAL A 259 -20.41 -2.25 -9.93
C VAL A 259 -19.08 -2.83 -9.46
N ARG A 260 -18.94 -3.11 -8.16
CA ARG A 260 -17.76 -3.79 -7.62
C ARG A 260 -17.53 -5.15 -8.25
N GLN A 261 -18.54 -6.03 -8.27
CA GLN A 261 -18.44 -7.36 -8.86
C GLN A 261 -18.07 -7.31 -10.34
N TRP A 262 -18.61 -6.34 -11.08
CA TRP A 262 -18.25 -6.12 -12.47
C TRP A 262 -16.76 -5.76 -12.63
N LEU A 263 -16.27 -4.80 -11.83
CA LEU A 263 -14.86 -4.40 -11.83
C LEU A 263 -13.92 -5.54 -11.41
N GLU A 264 -14.30 -6.33 -10.41
CA GLU A 264 -13.58 -7.52 -9.96
C GLU A 264 -13.58 -8.64 -11.01
N GLY A 265 -14.58 -8.67 -11.90
CA GLY A 265 -14.67 -9.59 -13.03
C GLY A 265 -13.72 -9.28 -14.20
N VAL A 266 -13.10 -8.09 -14.23
CA VAL A 266 -12.16 -7.70 -15.28
C VAL A 266 -10.82 -8.41 -15.07
N SER A 267 -10.38 -9.15 -16.08
CA SER A 267 -9.11 -9.88 -16.06
C SER A 267 -7.98 -9.00 -16.60
N PHE A 268 -6.86 -8.94 -15.88
CA PHE A 268 -5.67 -8.19 -16.31
C PHE A 268 -4.51 -9.13 -16.65
N ALA A 269 -4.04 -9.05 -17.89
CA ALA A 269 -2.87 -9.77 -18.38
C ALA A 269 -1.66 -8.84 -18.45
N VAL A 270 -0.50 -9.31 -17.98
CA VAL A 270 0.76 -8.56 -17.96
C VAL A 270 1.72 -9.20 -18.96
N LEU A 271 2.09 -8.47 -20.00
CA LEU A 271 2.81 -9.02 -21.15
C LEU A 271 4.01 -8.14 -21.53
N PRO A 272 5.20 -8.73 -21.78
CA PRO A 272 6.30 -8.02 -22.42
C PRO A 272 5.87 -7.47 -23.78
N ASP A 273 6.24 -6.22 -24.08
CA ASP A 273 6.05 -5.56 -25.37
C ASP A 273 7.42 -5.19 -25.96
N PRO A 274 8.21 -6.18 -26.42
CA PRO A 274 9.58 -5.96 -26.91
C PRO A 274 9.64 -5.13 -28.21
N CYS A 275 8.50 -4.95 -28.88
CA CYS A 275 8.38 -4.17 -30.11
C CYS A 275 8.09 -2.69 -29.84
N ASN A 276 7.95 -2.29 -28.57
CA ASN A 276 7.77 -0.89 -28.20
C ASN A 276 9.00 -0.06 -28.60
N LYS A 277 8.78 0.98 -29.40
CA LYS A 277 9.87 1.81 -29.95
C LYS A 277 10.55 2.70 -28.91
N ALA A 278 9.89 2.96 -27.78
CA ALA A 278 10.38 3.87 -26.74
C ALA A 278 11.10 3.13 -25.59
N ASP A 279 10.74 1.88 -25.32
CA ASP A 279 11.32 1.08 -24.23
C ASP A 279 11.37 -0.42 -24.60
N ALA A 280 12.58 -0.95 -24.79
CA ALA A 280 12.80 -2.37 -25.10
C ALA A 280 12.42 -3.34 -23.97
N ASN A 281 12.20 -2.83 -22.75
CA ASN A 281 11.71 -3.58 -21.60
C ASN A 281 10.24 -3.30 -21.32
N ALA A 282 9.51 -2.60 -22.20
CA ALA A 282 8.12 -2.24 -21.96
C ALA A 282 7.28 -3.47 -21.55
N ILE A 283 6.44 -3.28 -20.54
CA ILE A 283 5.47 -4.28 -20.10
C ILE A 283 4.08 -3.65 -20.23
N SER A 284 3.29 -4.21 -21.13
CA SER A 284 1.90 -3.81 -21.35
C SER A 284 0.96 -4.53 -20.38
N VAL A 285 -0.12 -3.85 -20.01
CA VAL A 285 -1.21 -4.41 -19.22
C VAL A 285 -2.48 -4.36 -20.03
N LEU A 286 -3.06 -5.52 -20.31
CA LEU A 286 -4.29 -5.68 -21.07
C LEU A 286 -5.44 -6.02 -20.13
N ALA A 287 -6.57 -5.33 -20.29
CA ALA A 287 -7.80 -5.63 -19.56
C ALA A 287 -8.79 -6.35 -20.49
N ARG A 288 -9.29 -7.49 -20.03
CA ARG A 288 -10.32 -8.29 -20.70
C ARG A 288 -11.65 -8.15 -19.96
N PHE A 289 -12.65 -7.65 -20.65
CA PHE A 289 -13.98 -7.39 -20.10
C PHE A 289 -14.81 -8.68 -20.00
N PRO A 290 -15.54 -8.90 -18.89
CA PRO A 290 -16.23 -10.16 -18.62
C PRO A 290 -17.42 -10.43 -19.53
N GLU A 291 -18.06 -9.41 -20.11
CA GLU A 291 -19.33 -9.56 -20.84
C GLU A 291 -19.16 -10.15 -22.24
N ASP A 292 -18.11 -9.73 -22.95
CA ASP A 292 -17.89 -10.06 -24.36
C ASP A 292 -16.46 -10.53 -24.65
N GLY A 293 -15.60 -10.57 -23.62
CA GLY A 293 -14.22 -10.99 -23.75
C GLY A 293 -13.34 -10.03 -24.55
N ARG A 294 -13.82 -8.83 -24.92
CA ARG A 294 -13.00 -7.82 -25.59
C ARG A 294 -11.83 -7.45 -24.70
N THR A 295 -10.68 -7.31 -25.35
CA THR A 295 -9.42 -7.01 -24.67
C THR A 295 -8.89 -5.68 -25.18
N TYR A 296 -8.64 -4.77 -24.24
CA TYR A 296 -8.11 -3.44 -24.52
C TYR A 296 -6.84 -3.19 -23.72
N LEU A 297 -5.95 -2.38 -24.27
CA LEU A 297 -4.82 -1.85 -23.51
C LEU A 297 -5.35 -1.01 -22.34
N ALA A 298 -4.93 -1.35 -21.12
CA ALA A 298 -5.17 -0.57 -19.90
C ALA A 298 -4.04 0.43 -19.65
N GLY A 299 -2.82 0.08 -20.04
CA GLY A 299 -1.65 0.96 -19.96
C GLY A 299 -0.36 0.15 -19.94
N TYR A 300 0.71 0.78 -19.49
CA TYR A 300 2.02 0.17 -19.33
C TYR A 300 2.47 0.23 -17.88
N LEU A 301 3.30 -0.72 -17.48
CA LEU A 301 4.12 -0.53 -16.30
C LEU A 301 5.18 0.52 -16.61
N ARG A 302 5.55 1.27 -15.58
CA ARG A 302 6.55 2.33 -15.68
C ARG A 302 7.91 1.81 -16.13
N ALA A 303 8.61 2.52 -17.01
CA ALA A 303 9.86 2.06 -17.62
C ALA A 303 10.91 1.54 -16.61
N ASP A 304 11.14 2.25 -15.50
CA ASP A 304 12.11 1.81 -14.48
C ASP A 304 11.67 0.54 -13.74
N VAL A 305 10.37 0.38 -13.50
CA VAL A 305 9.80 -0.84 -12.91
C VAL A 305 9.89 -1.98 -13.94
N SER A 306 9.55 -1.69 -15.20
CA SER A 306 9.61 -2.63 -16.32
C SER A 306 11.02 -3.15 -16.57
N ALA A 307 12.04 -2.29 -16.48
CA ALA A 307 13.44 -2.68 -16.60
C ALA A 307 13.87 -3.73 -15.54
N LEU A 308 13.24 -3.72 -14.37
CA LEU A 308 13.51 -4.68 -13.29
C LEU A 308 12.66 -5.95 -13.39
N LEU A 309 11.42 -5.83 -13.84
CA LEU A 309 10.51 -6.99 -13.99
C LEU A 309 10.72 -7.77 -15.29
N ALA A 310 11.17 -7.12 -16.37
CA ALA A 310 11.38 -7.77 -17.66
C ALA A 310 12.41 -8.91 -17.61
N PRO A 311 13.56 -8.80 -16.91
CA PRO A 311 14.46 -9.93 -16.70
C PRO A 311 13.78 -11.13 -16.02
N LEU A 312 12.87 -10.87 -15.06
CA LEU A 312 12.13 -11.93 -14.36
C LEU A 312 11.15 -12.62 -15.32
N LEU A 313 10.42 -11.86 -16.15
CA LEU A 313 9.56 -12.42 -17.20
C LEU A 313 10.36 -13.28 -18.20
N ARG A 314 11.55 -12.83 -18.60
CA ARG A 314 12.45 -13.58 -19.50
C ARG A 314 12.97 -14.89 -18.87
N LYS A 315 13.12 -14.94 -17.54
CA LYS A 315 13.43 -16.18 -16.79
C LYS A 315 12.23 -17.14 -16.69
N GLY A 316 11.07 -16.79 -17.27
CA GLY A 316 9.87 -17.62 -17.27
C GLY A 316 8.94 -17.39 -16.08
N LEU A 317 9.17 -16.34 -15.28
CA LEU A 317 8.18 -15.94 -14.27
C LEU A 317 6.96 -15.38 -14.97
N THR A 318 5.79 -15.72 -14.43
CA THR A 318 4.51 -15.21 -14.90
C THR A 318 3.86 -14.43 -13.77
N PHE A 319 3.20 -13.32 -14.12
CA PHE A 319 2.49 -12.48 -13.17
C PHE A 319 1.01 -12.42 -13.51
N LYS A 320 0.18 -12.49 -12.47
CA LYS A 320 -1.24 -12.10 -12.52
C LYS A 320 -1.36 -10.66 -12.05
N ALA A 321 -2.22 -9.91 -12.70
CA ALA A 321 -2.67 -8.62 -12.22
C ALA A 321 -4.16 -8.68 -11.87
N ILE A 322 -4.55 -7.93 -10.84
CA ILE A 322 -5.94 -7.67 -10.49
C ILE A 322 -6.12 -6.17 -10.27
N LEU A 323 -7.33 -5.66 -10.50
CA LEU A 323 -7.64 -4.26 -10.17
C LEU A 323 -7.49 -4.05 -8.66
N HIS A 324 -6.70 -3.04 -8.29
CA HIS A 324 -6.52 -2.64 -6.90
C HIS A 324 -7.28 -1.36 -6.57
N TRP A 325 -7.11 -0.33 -7.40
CA TRP A 325 -7.70 0.98 -7.21
C TRP A 325 -8.15 1.56 -8.55
N LEU A 326 -9.30 2.23 -8.55
CA LEU A 326 -9.78 3.02 -9.67
C LEU A 326 -10.41 4.31 -9.17
N ASP A 327 -9.91 5.44 -9.65
CA ASP A 327 -10.57 6.73 -9.48
C ASP A 327 -10.62 7.51 -10.80
N GLY A 328 -11.00 8.79 -10.74
CA GLY A 328 -11.11 9.65 -11.92
C GLY A 328 -9.80 9.97 -12.64
N LYS A 329 -8.64 9.63 -12.06
CA LYS A 329 -7.30 10.01 -12.57
C LYS A 329 -6.37 8.82 -12.74
N GLU A 330 -6.52 7.78 -11.92
CA GLU A 330 -5.51 6.73 -11.80
C GLU A 330 -6.17 5.34 -11.79
N LEU A 331 -5.49 4.38 -12.41
CA LEU A 331 -5.78 2.95 -12.31
C LEU A 331 -4.55 2.26 -11.75
N GLN A 332 -4.73 1.54 -10.64
CA GLN A 332 -3.67 0.74 -10.03
C GLN A 332 -4.03 -0.73 -10.07
N ILE A 333 -3.02 -1.56 -10.32
CA ILE A 333 -3.13 -3.01 -10.29
C ILE A 333 -2.28 -3.60 -9.16
N ALA A 334 -2.74 -4.69 -8.58
CA ALA A 334 -1.90 -5.54 -7.73
C ALA A 334 -1.29 -6.65 -8.58
N LEU A 335 0.03 -6.62 -8.71
CA LEU A 335 0.84 -7.60 -9.41
C LEU A 335 1.27 -8.71 -8.44
N MET A 336 1.05 -9.97 -8.82
CA MET A 336 1.40 -11.14 -8.01
C MET A 336 2.01 -12.21 -8.91
N ARG A 337 2.96 -12.99 -8.39
CA ARG A 337 3.47 -14.15 -9.13
C ARG A 337 2.37 -15.21 -9.28
N THR A 338 2.26 -15.79 -10.47
CA THR A 338 1.47 -17.00 -10.68
C THR A 338 2.34 -18.24 -10.48
N GLU A 339 1.84 -19.20 -9.71
CA GLU A 339 2.41 -20.53 -9.69
C GLU A 339 2.18 -21.18 -11.05
N SER A 340 3.27 -21.49 -11.75
CA SER A 340 3.19 -22.37 -12.91
C SER A 340 2.79 -23.74 -12.39
N THR A 341 1.52 -24.13 -12.60
CA THR A 341 1.14 -25.54 -12.58
C THR A 341 1.93 -26.20 -13.69
N ARG A 342 3.11 -26.76 -13.37
CA ARG A 342 3.73 -27.78 -14.19
C ARG A 342 2.69 -28.89 -14.28
N ARG A 343 1.99 -28.97 -15.42
CA ARG A 343 1.30 -30.18 -15.84
C ARG A 343 2.36 -31.29 -15.80
N GLN A 344 2.27 -32.14 -14.79
CA GLN A 344 2.92 -33.44 -14.83
C GLN A 344 2.23 -34.17 -15.98
N GLY A 345 2.92 -34.25 -17.11
CA GLY A 345 2.58 -35.10 -18.23
C GLY A 345 3.06 -36.51 -17.98
#